data_AF-A0A7S4KE31-F1
#
_entry.id   AF-A0A7S4KE31-F1
#
_cell.length_a   1.000
_cell.length_b   1.000
_cell.length_c   1.000
_cell.angle_alpha   90.00
_cell.angle_beta   90.00
_cell.angle_gamma   90.00
#
_symmetry.space_group_name_H-M   'P 1'
#
loop_
_entity.id
_entity.type
_entity.pdbx_description
1 polymer ?
#
loop_
_entity_poly.entity_id
_entity_poly.type
_entity_poly.pdbx_seq_one_letter_code
_entity_poly.pdbx_strand_id
1 'polypeptide(L)'
;MSMMLLRLLLLLALSLEGCMANRAQLGRSSVANFAKIRHIESRNFFEAGIFSRCYEIGCVRRESLKFDDSIGKNLESSGTASQSFRQHYNKAWQSVIPKAENMPPSFEYSSLPETSGTAPGKGYNFQCDMCLSFNQDVYLCTLFKDIVDDPGRNVRSVTPGGSAPFTSVLVRTNHYICFEITEAPEKLFEKIYQLSRVSHVLKSDVIGKEAQIAATGIFVNGDQAVFDFSCEKVQEFLVKAAEDDKLGKLFNWEVPIFLIHTPYRNLFTAIEEVNQNLNESIEAMRSEIKERDQKMRSRIKERDQKIRSEIRNISSEINQSLSTKLDQIINLMAR
;
A
#
# COMPACT_ATOMS: atom_id res chain seq x y z
N MET A 1 -10.65 -18.22 15.01
CA MET A 1 -11.15 -17.75 13.70
C MET A 1 -11.83 -16.41 13.90
N SER A 2 -11.16 -15.32 13.51
CA SER A 2 -11.54 -13.95 13.86
C SER A 2 -12.72 -13.44 13.03
N MET A 3 -13.61 -12.66 13.66
CA MET A 3 -14.76 -11.95 13.06
C MET A 3 -14.45 -11.20 11.75
N MET A 4 -13.17 -10.92 11.50
CA MET A 4 -12.70 -10.26 10.28
C MET A 4 -12.91 -11.14 9.02
N LEU A 5 -12.72 -12.46 9.12
CA LEU A 5 -12.97 -13.38 8.00
C LEU A 5 -14.47 -13.49 7.69
N LEU A 6 -15.30 -13.43 8.74
CA LEU A 6 -16.75 -13.46 8.62
C LEU A 6 -17.29 -12.17 7.97
N ARG A 7 -16.69 -11.01 8.29
CA ARG A 7 -17.02 -9.73 7.63
C ARG A 7 -16.64 -9.71 6.15
N LEU A 8 -15.48 -10.27 5.79
CA LEU A 8 -15.03 -10.37 4.40
C LEU A 8 -15.96 -11.27 3.56
N LEU A 9 -16.39 -12.40 4.13
CA LEU A 9 -17.37 -13.30 3.50
C LEU A 9 -18.77 -12.67 3.40
N LEU A 10 -19.20 -11.89 4.40
CA LEU A 10 -20.48 -11.16 4.34
C LEU A 10 -20.45 -10.04 3.28
N LEU A 11 -19.32 -9.35 3.12
CA LEU A 11 -19.12 -8.33 2.09
C LEU A 11 -19.15 -8.92 0.67
N LEU A 12 -18.58 -10.11 0.48
CA LEU A 12 -18.66 -10.85 -0.78
C LEU A 12 -20.10 -11.31 -1.08
N ALA A 13 -20.87 -11.70 -0.06
CA ALA A 13 -22.26 -12.13 -0.23
C ALA A 13 -23.22 -10.95 -0.53
N LEU A 14 -23.05 -9.80 0.14
CA LEU A 14 -23.89 -8.61 -0.08
C LEU A 14 -23.64 -7.94 -1.44
N SER A 15 -22.42 -8.08 -1.99
CA SER A 15 -22.07 -7.67 -3.37
C SER A 15 -22.88 -8.41 -4.44
N LEU A 16 -23.24 -9.67 -4.20
CA LEU A 16 -24.02 -10.50 -5.13
C LEU A 16 -25.52 -10.15 -5.11
N GLU A 17 -26.09 -9.81 -3.96
CA GLU A 17 -27.54 -9.53 -3.83
C GLU A 17 -27.94 -8.12 -4.30
N GLY A 18 -27.08 -7.11 -4.09
CA GLY A 18 -27.32 -5.74 -4.59
C GLY A 18 -27.36 -5.63 -6.12
N CYS A 19 -26.80 -6.63 -6.82
CA CYS A 19 -26.67 -6.68 -8.28
C CYS A 19 -28.02 -6.89 -9.01
N MET A 20 -29.05 -7.41 -8.33
CA MET A 20 -30.33 -7.74 -8.98
C MET A 20 -31.36 -6.61 -8.96
N ALA A 21 -31.24 -5.61 -8.08
CA ALA A 21 -32.29 -4.62 -7.86
C ALA A 21 -32.23 -3.39 -8.80
N ASN A 22 -31.04 -3.03 -9.33
CA ASN A 22 -30.84 -1.76 -10.05
C ASN A 22 -31.00 -1.81 -11.58
N ARG A 23 -31.51 -2.91 -12.15
CA ARG A 23 -31.66 -3.09 -13.62
C ARG A 23 -32.80 -2.28 -14.27
N ALA A 24 -33.67 -1.62 -13.50
CA ALA A 24 -34.97 -1.17 -14.01
C ALA A 24 -35.08 0.31 -14.47
N GLN A 25 -34.03 1.15 -14.36
CA GLN A 25 -34.17 2.59 -14.65
C GLN A 25 -32.98 3.20 -15.42
N LEU A 26 -32.74 2.84 -16.69
CA LEU A 26 -31.83 3.62 -17.55
C LEU A 26 -32.33 3.70 -19.00
N GLY A 27 -32.32 4.92 -19.55
CA GLY A 27 -32.83 5.30 -20.87
C GLY A 27 -32.01 4.78 -22.05
N ARG A 28 -32.69 4.50 -23.16
CA ARG A 28 -32.26 3.60 -24.25
C ARG A 28 -31.08 4.05 -25.14
N SER A 29 -30.49 5.24 -24.98
CA SER A 29 -29.44 5.73 -25.90
C SER A 29 -27.99 5.63 -25.39
N SER A 30 -27.76 5.47 -24.08
CA SER A 30 -26.40 5.20 -23.55
C SER A 30 -26.17 3.72 -23.20
N VAL A 31 -27.24 2.95 -23.04
CA VAL A 31 -27.25 1.55 -22.54
C VAL A 31 -26.54 0.56 -23.46
N ALA A 32 -26.39 0.86 -24.76
CA ALA A 32 -25.76 -0.05 -25.73
C ALA A 32 -24.27 -0.31 -25.47
N ASN A 33 -23.58 0.53 -24.69
CA ASN A 33 -22.16 0.36 -24.38
C ASN A 33 -21.87 -0.11 -22.93
N PHE A 34 -22.90 -0.35 -22.11
CA PHE A 34 -22.73 -0.80 -20.71
C PHE A 34 -22.64 -2.33 -20.55
N ALA A 35 -22.76 -3.11 -21.63
CA ALA A 35 -22.75 -4.58 -21.59
C ALA A 35 -21.39 -5.23 -21.23
N LYS A 36 -20.40 -4.45 -20.79
CA LYS A 36 -19.09 -4.95 -20.33
C LYS A 36 -18.65 -4.26 -19.04
N ILE A 37 -19.45 -4.36 -17.98
CA ILE A 37 -18.88 -4.30 -16.62
C ILE A 37 -18.04 -5.58 -16.48
N ARG A 38 -16.72 -5.48 -16.67
CA ARG A 38 -15.81 -6.59 -16.39
C ARG A 38 -15.50 -6.56 -14.90
N HIS A 39 -15.65 -7.71 -14.23
CA HIS A 39 -15.05 -7.93 -12.92
C HIS A 39 -13.56 -7.59 -13.00
N ILE A 40 -13.10 -6.73 -12.10
CA ILE A 40 -11.70 -6.32 -12.01
C ILE A 40 -10.97 -7.44 -11.27
N GLU A 41 -10.32 -8.33 -12.01
CA GLU A 41 -9.36 -9.29 -11.45
C GLU A 41 -7.94 -8.77 -11.72
N SER A 42 -7.32 -8.12 -10.74
CA SER A 42 -5.86 -7.96 -10.73
C SER A 42 -5.23 -9.10 -9.95
N ARG A 43 -4.14 -9.65 -10.49
CA ARG A 43 -3.29 -10.62 -9.77
C ARG A 43 -2.34 -9.95 -8.77
N ASN A 44 -2.24 -8.62 -8.81
CA ASN A 44 -1.47 -7.83 -7.87
C ASN A 44 -2.39 -7.36 -6.72
N PHE A 45 -2.05 -7.76 -5.49
CA PHE A 45 -2.83 -7.44 -4.29
C PHE A 45 -2.92 -5.93 -4.01
N PHE A 46 -1.87 -5.18 -4.32
CA PHE A 46 -1.83 -3.73 -4.14
C PHE A 46 -2.78 -3.03 -5.11
N GLU A 47 -2.73 -3.41 -6.40
CA GLU A 47 -3.65 -2.92 -7.43
C GLU A 47 -5.11 -3.29 -7.08
N ALA A 48 -5.38 -4.52 -6.67
CA ALA A 48 -6.71 -4.99 -6.27
C ALA A 48 -7.28 -4.20 -5.07
N GLY A 49 -6.43 -3.86 -4.09
CA GLY A 49 -6.79 -3.02 -2.95
C GLY A 49 -7.31 -1.65 -3.40
N ILE A 50 -6.59 -0.99 -4.31
CA ILE A 50 -6.98 0.34 -4.82
C ILE A 50 -8.31 0.27 -5.61
N PHE A 51 -8.48 -0.75 -6.45
CA PHE A 51 -9.70 -0.88 -7.26
C PHE A 51 -10.96 -1.22 -6.46
N SER A 52 -10.83 -2.02 -5.40
CA SER A 52 -11.98 -2.42 -4.58
C SER A 52 -12.78 -1.23 -4.05
N ARG A 53 -12.10 -0.13 -3.70
CA ARG A 53 -12.72 1.10 -3.17
C ARG A 53 -13.35 1.97 -4.25
N CYS A 54 -12.73 2.02 -5.43
CA CYS A 54 -13.30 2.73 -6.57
C CYS A 54 -14.62 2.10 -7.03
N TYR A 55 -14.75 0.77 -6.91
CA TYR A 55 -15.95 0.04 -7.27
C TYR A 55 -17.17 0.42 -6.42
N GLU A 56 -17.00 0.65 -5.11
CA GLU A 56 -18.08 1.04 -4.19
C GLU A 56 -18.81 2.33 -4.64
N ILE A 57 -18.11 3.20 -5.37
CA ILE A 57 -18.59 4.53 -5.81
C ILE A 57 -19.21 4.46 -7.22
N GLY A 58 -19.13 3.31 -7.90
CA GLY A 58 -19.67 3.11 -9.25
C GLY A 58 -18.78 3.73 -10.33
N CYS A 59 -17.56 3.22 -10.48
CA CYS A 59 -16.60 3.65 -11.50
C CYS A 59 -16.65 2.82 -12.80
N VAL A 60 -16.28 3.44 -13.93
CA VAL A 60 -16.05 2.77 -15.22
C VAL A 60 -14.57 2.81 -15.56
N ARG A 61 -13.95 1.65 -15.84
CA ARG A 61 -12.51 1.51 -16.19
C ARG A 61 -12.28 1.44 -17.70
N ARG A 62 -11.24 2.13 -18.19
CA ARG A 62 -10.73 2.04 -19.58
C ARG A 62 -9.26 1.63 -19.55
N GLU A 63 -8.98 0.35 -19.77
CA GLU A 63 -7.69 -0.22 -19.36
C GLU A 63 -6.58 -0.10 -20.39
N SER A 64 -6.87 -0.37 -21.67
CA SER A 64 -5.80 -0.57 -22.65
C SER A 64 -6.18 -0.12 -24.04
N LEU A 65 -5.18 0.45 -24.71
CA LEU A 65 -5.21 0.79 -26.12
C LEU A 65 -4.17 -0.07 -26.83
N LYS A 66 -4.64 -0.96 -27.70
CA LYS A 66 -3.77 -1.81 -28.52
C LYS A 66 -3.17 -0.97 -29.64
N PHE A 67 -1.85 -1.06 -29.83
CA PHE A 67 -1.16 -0.36 -30.91
C PHE A 67 -1.71 -0.77 -32.29
N ASP A 68 -2.04 0.23 -33.10
CA ASP A 68 -2.37 0.11 -34.51
C ASP A 68 -1.73 1.25 -35.33
N ASP A 69 -1.92 1.22 -36.66
CA ASP A 69 -1.30 2.17 -37.58
C ASP A 69 -1.82 3.61 -37.39
N SER A 70 -3.00 3.81 -36.78
CA SER A 70 -3.54 5.14 -36.45
C SER A 70 -2.85 5.71 -35.21
N ILE A 71 -2.67 4.88 -34.18
CA ILE A 71 -1.96 5.24 -32.95
C ILE A 71 -0.50 5.56 -33.23
N GLY A 72 0.14 4.78 -34.11
CA GLY A 72 1.48 5.08 -34.61
C GLY A 72 1.58 6.49 -35.19
N LYS A 73 0.64 6.88 -36.06
CA LYS A 73 0.60 8.24 -36.64
C LYS A 73 0.37 9.33 -35.60
N ASN A 74 -0.48 9.11 -34.59
CA ASN A 74 -0.71 10.09 -33.52
C ASN A 74 0.55 10.30 -32.65
N LEU A 75 1.28 9.22 -32.37
CA LEU A 75 2.54 9.28 -31.65
C LEU A 75 3.67 9.94 -32.45
N GLU A 76 3.73 9.67 -33.77
CA GLU A 76 4.67 10.32 -34.67
C GLU A 76 4.37 11.81 -34.82
N SER A 77 3.09 12.16 -35.01
CA SER A 77 2.64 13.54 -35.16
C SER A 77 2.88 14.38 -33.90
N SER A 78 2.81 13.77 -32.72
CA SER A 78 3.19 14.45 -31.46
C SER A 78 4.71 14.56 -31.25
N GLY A 79 5.52 13.86 -32.06
CA GLY A 79 6.98 13.80 -31.92
C GLY A 79 7.48 12.92 -30.77
N THR A 80 6.57 12.39 -29.94
CA THR A 80 6.89 11.68 -28.70
C THR A 80 7.35 10.23 -28.91
N ALA A 81 7.07 9.63 -30.08
CA ALA A 81 7.55 8.30 -30.45
C ALA A 81 8.96 8.26 -31.06
N SER A 82 9.61 9.40 -31.30
CA SER A 82 10.93 9.43 -31.91
C SER A 82 12.03 8.99 -30.93
N GLN A 83 13.07 8.34 -31.43
CA GLN A 83 14.24 7.97 -30.62
C GLN A 83 14.94 9.21 -30.04
N SER A 84 15.01 10.29 -30.81
CA SER A 84 15.60 11.56 -30.37
C SER A 84 14.80 12.18 -29.21
N PHE A 85 13.47 12.12 -29.24
CA PHE A 85 12.64 12.58 -28.12
C PHE A 85 12.89 11.75 -26.86
N ARG A 86 12.95 10.41 -26.97
CA ARG A 86 13.25 9.54 -25.82
C ARG A 86 14.63 9.81 -25.22
N GLN A 87 15.65 10.01 -26.06
CA GLN A 87 16.99 10.38 -25.61
C GLN A 87 16.98 11.74 -24.90
N HIS A 88 16.21 12.70 -25.41
CA HIS A 88 16.05 14.02 -24.80
C HIS A 88 15.36 13.94 -23.44
N TYR A 89 14.25 13.19 -23.35
CA TYR A 89 13.57 12.89 -22.09
C TYR A 89 14.53 12.26 -21.07
N ASN A 90 15.30 11.24 -21.51
CA ASN A 90 16.26 10.55 -20.66
C ASN A 90 17.34 11.48 -20.12
N LYS A 91 17.94 12.29 -21.00
CA LYS A 91 18.93 13.27 -20.61
C LYS A 91 18.38 14.28 -19.60
N ALA A 92 17.13 14.71 -19.78
CA ALA A 92 16.49 15.68 -18.90
C ALA A 92 16.26 15.12 -17.48
N TRP A 93 15.67 13.94 -17.33
CA TRP A 93 15.47 13.38 -15.99
C TRP A 93 16.79 12.93 -15.35
N GLN A 94 17.74 12.39 -16.11
CA GLN A 94 19.07 12.07 -15.58
C GLN A 94 19.79 13.31 -15.06
N SER A 95 19.52 14.50 -15.63
CA SER A 95 20.13 15.76 -15.18
C SER A 95 19.66 16.25 -13.80
N VAL A 96 18.57 15.71 -13.26
CA VAL A 96 18.10 16.04 -11.90
C VAL A 96 18.55 15.02 -10.87
N ILE A 97 19.09 13.87 -11.29
CA ILE A 97 19.61 12.87 -10.37
C ILE A 97 21.04 13.24 -9.95
N PRO A 98 21.33 13.38 -8.65
CA PRO A 98 22.67 13.65 -8.17
C PRO A 98 23.59 12.44 -8.36
N LYS A 99 24.89 12.64 -8.13
CA LYS A 99 25.86 11.54 -8.09
C LYS A 99 25.49 10.50 -7.04
N ALA A 100 25.90 9.25 -7.27
CA ALA A 100 25.54 8.09 -6.45
C ALA A 100 25.82 8.25 -4.94
N GLU A 101 26.86 8.99 -4.58
CA GLU A 101 27.22 9.29 -3.18
C GLU A 101 26.15 10.06 -2.40
N ASN A 102 25.22 10.74 -3.09
CA ASN A 102 24.13 11.52 -2.48
C ASN A 102 22.74 10.88 -2.70
N MET A 103 22.69 9.63 -3.17
CA MET A 103 21.43 8.91 -3.38
C MET A 103 21.09 8.03 -2.17
N PRO A 104 19.81 7.74 -1.92
CA PRO A 104 19.41 6.73 -0.96
C PRO A 104 20.07 5.37 -1.25
N PRO A 105 20.51 4.60 -0.24
CA PRO A 105 21.25 3.34 -0.44
C PRO A 105 20.51 2.28 -1.26
N SER A 106 19.17 2.32 -1.26
CA SER A 106 18.29 1.39 -1.99
C SER A 106 17.82 1.92 -3.35
N PHE A 107 18.30 3.09 -3.80
CA PHE A 107 17.91 3.65 -5.09
C PHE A 107 18.65 2.94 -6.24
N GLU A 108 17.92 2.17 -7.03
CA GLU A 108 18.45 1.54 -8.24
C GLU A 108 17.98 2.26 -9.52
N TYR A 109 18.86 2.34 -10.52
CA TYR A 109 18.51 2.94 -11.80
C TYR A 109 17.64 1.98 -12.63
N SER A 110 16.41 2.36 -12.95
CA SER A 110 15.70 1.78 -14.09
C SER A 110 15.93 2.65 -15.33
N SER A 111 16.70 2.15 -16.29
CA SER A 111 16.59 2.65 -17.67
C SER A 111 15.17 2.37 -18.17
N LEU A 112 14.51 3.34 -18.83
CA LEU A 112 13.23 3.08 -19.52
C LEU A 112 13.34 1.77 -20.33
N PRO A 113 12.42 0.80 -20.22
CA PRO A 113 12.50 -0.48 -20.95
C PRO A 113 12.73 -0.30 -22.46
N GLU A 114 12.23 0.81 -23.01
CA GLU A 114 12.37 1.21 -24.42
C GLU A 114 13.79 1.62 -24.84
N THR A 115 14.78 1.67 -23.94
CA THR A 115 16.20 1.90 -24.29
C THR A 115 16.87 0.70 -24.95
N SER A 116 16.24 -0.48 -24.93
CA SER A 116 16.80 -1.73 -25.50
C SER A 116 16.46 -1.98 -26.98
N GLY A 117 15.67 -1.11 -27.62
CA GLY A 117 15.54 -1.09 -29.08
C GLY A 117 14.24 -1.69 -29.60
N THR A 118 13.27 -0.81 -29.86
CA THR A 118 12.41 -0.69 -31.07
C THR A 118 11.27 0.26 -30.69
N ALA A 119 10.86 1.13 -31.62
CA ALA A 119 9.63 1.90 -31.43
C ALA A 119 8.46 0.92 -31.18
N PRO A 120 7.42 1.30 -30.40
CA PRO A 120 6.30 0.41 -30.12
C PRO A 120 5.76 -0.18 -31.42
N GLY A 121 5.84 -1.50 -31.55
CA GLY A 121 5.43 -2.25 -32.74
C GLY A 121 3.98 -2.77 -32.64
N LYS A 122 3.50 -3.39 -33.71
CA LYS A 122 2.18 -4.06 -33.73
C LYS A 122 2.09 -5.06 -32.57
N GLY A 123 1.10 -4.87 -31.70
CA GLY A 123 0.87 -5.70 -30.50
C GLY A 123 1.33 -5.08 -29.18
N TYR A 124 2.03 -3.93 -29.21
CA TYR A 124 2.29 -3.16 -27.99
C TYR A 124 0.99 -2.62 -27.40
N ASN A 125 0.85 -2.61 -26.08
CA ASN A 125 -0.34 -2.05 -25.40
C ASN A 125 0.06 -0.81 -24.62
N PHE A 126 -0.57 0.31 -24.94
CA PHE A 126 -0.56 1.45 -24.03
C PHE A 126 -1.62 1.20 -22.97
N GLN A 127 -1.19 1.16 -21.72
CA GLN A 127 -2.05 0.92 -20.59
C GLN A 127 -1.91 2.07 -19.61
N CYS A 128 -3.03 2.42 -18.99
CA CYS A 128 -3.02 3.15 -17.73
C CYS A 128 -3.57 2.19 -16.69
N ASP A 129 -2.81 1.97 -15.60
CA ASP A 129 -3.24 1.02 -14.57
C ASP A 129 -4.66 1.39 -14.12
N MET A 130 -4.92 2.66 -13.80
CA MET A 130 -6.22 3.18 -13.44
C MET A 130 -6.66 4.33 -14.36
N CYS A 131 -7.58 4.08 -15.29
CA CYS A 131 -8.29 5.16 -15.98
C CYS A 131 -9.79 5.04 -15.70
N LEU A 132 -10.29 5.90 -14.82
CA LEU A 132 -11.60 5.76 -14.20
C LEU A 132 -12.47 7.00 -14.41
N SER A 133 -13.74 6.81 -14.74
CA SER A 133 -14.79 7.83 -14.62
C SER A 133 -15.85 7.40 -13.62
N PHE A 134 -16.61 8.38 -13.08
CA PHE A 134 -17.60 8.15 -12.03
C PHE A 134 -18.99 8.63 -12.46
N ASN A 135 -20.01 7.95 -11.93
CA ASN A 135 -21.43 8.24 -12.22
C ASN A 135 -21.96 9.47 -11.46
N GLN A 136 -21.18 10.00 -10.52
CA GLN A 136 -21.51 11.18 -9.73
C GLN A 136 -20.24 11.99 -9.46
N ASP A 137 -20.43 13.24 -9.09
CA ASP A 137 -19.36 14.13 -8.67
C ASP A 137 -18.71 13.60 -7.38
N VAL A 138 -17.38 13.52 -7.37
CA VAL A 138 -16.62 12.96 -6.24
C VAL A 138 -15.32 13.72 -6.01
N TYR A 139 -15.02 14.01 -4.75
CA TYR A 139 -13.73 14.58 -4.38
C TYR A 139 -12.66 13.50 -4.35
N LEU A 140 -11.48 13.82 -4.87
CA LEU A 140 -10.39 12.87 -4.99
C LEU A 140 -9.90 12.36 -3.62
N CYS A 141 -9.95 13.19 -2.57
CA CYS A 141 -9.71 12.74 -1.19
C CYS A 141 -10.73 11.74 -0.67
N THR A 142 -11.98 11.78 -1.14
CA THR A 142 -13.00 10.81 -0.73
C THR A 142 -12.75 9.45 -1.37
N LEU A 143 -12.22 9.43 -2.60
CA LEU A 143 -11.88 8.19 -3.31
C LEU A 143 -10.80 7.38 -2.58
N PHE A 144 -9.83 8.07 -1.97
CA PHE A 144 -8.60 7.44 -1.48
C PHE A 144 -8.38 7.58 0.03
N LYS A 145 -9.40 8.04 0.78
CA LYS A 145 -9.34 8.28 2.24
C LYS A 145 -8.88 7.06 3.06
N ASP A 146 -9.18 5.84 2.58
CA ASP A 146 -8.88 4.58 3.27
C ASP A 146 -7.65 3.87 2.66
N ILE A 147 -6.98 4.51 1.69
CA ILE A 147 -5.79 3.99 1.00
C ILE A 147 -4.56 4.80 1.39
N VAL A 148 -4.75 6.11 1.58
CA VAL A 148 -3.68 7.05 1.92
C VAL A 148 -3.74 7.35 3.40
N ASP A 149 -2.86 6.72 4.17
CA ASP A 149 -2.58 7.14 5.54
C ASP A 149 -1.91 8.52 5.53
N ASP A 150 -2.20 9.38 6.51
CA ASP A 150 -1.63 10.73 6.64
C ASP A 150 -1.45 11.47 5.28
N PRO A 151 -2.56 11.90 4.62
CA PRO A 151 -2.48 12.50 3.28
C PRO A 151 -1.56 13.73 3.19
N GLY A 152 -1.36 14.47 4.28
CA GLY A 152 -0.43 15.61 4.30
C GLY A 152 1.02 15.19 4.08
N ARG A 153 1.40 14.02 4.60
CA ARG A 153 2.73 13.44 4.38
C ARG A 153 2.82 12.59 3.12
N ASN A 154 1.75 11.91 2.74
CA ASN A 154 1.82 10.87 1.71
C ASN A 154 1.29 11.28 0.34
N VAL A 155 0.74 12.49 0.21
CA VAL A 155 0.39 13.06 -1.10
C VAL A 155 1.30 14.24 -1.43
N ARG A 156 1.92 14.18 -2.61
CA ARG A 156 2.75 15.27 -3.16
C ARG A 156 2.16 15.74 -4.48
N SER A 157 1.77 17.02 -4.55
CA SER A 157 1.51 17.67 -5.83
C SER A 157 2.85 18.03 -6.47
N VAL A 158 3.09 17.53 -7.68
CA VAL A 158 4.34 17.78 -8.42
C VAL A 158 4.13 18.64 -9.67
N THR A 159 2.92 19.14 -9.90
CA THR A 159 2.63 20.07 -11.00
C THR A 159 3.44 21.37 -10.86
N PRO A 160 4.18 21.81 -11.90
CA PRO A 160 4.89 23.09 -11.91
C PRO A 160 3.95 24.28 -11.69
N GLY A 161 4.43 25.29 -10.96
CA GLY A 161 3.63 26.49 -10.64
C GLY A 161 2.61 26.31 -9.50
N GLY A 162 2.55 25.12 -8.92
CA GLY A 162 1.58 24.78 -7.86
C GLY A 162 0.25 24.32 -8.45
N SER A 163 -0.45 23.45 -7.71
CA SER A 163 -1.78 22.99 -8.11
C SER A 163 -2.74 23.00 -6.93
N ALA A 164 -4.03 22.84 -7.23
CA ALA A 164 -5.04 22.65 -6.21
C ALA A 164 -4.65 21.46 -5.31
N PRO A 165 -4.77 21.59 -3.98
CA PRO A 165 -4.49 20.47 -3.09
C PRO A 165 -5.38 19.29 -3.46
N PHE A 166 -4.85 18.09 -3.31
CA PHE A 166 -5.55 16.82 -3.55
C PHE A 166 -6.96 16.77 -2.92
N THR A 167 -7.13 17.43 -1.76
CA THR A 167 -8.40 17.51 -1.04
C THR A 167 -9.47 18.37 -1.69
N SER A 168 -9.13 19.28 -2.60
CA SER A 168 -10.07 20.14 -3.29
C SER A 168 -10.36 19.74 -4.74
N VAL A 169 -9.69 18.71 -5.26
CA VAL A 169 -9.92 18.23 -6.63
C VAL A 169 -11.27 17.53 -6.71
N LEU A 170 -12.20 18.17 -7.43
CA LEU A 170 -13.52 17.62 -7.75
C LEU A 170 -13.47 16.90 -9.10
N VAL A 171 -13.68 15.59 -9.09
CA VAL A 171 -13.91 14.79 -10.28
C VAL A 171 -15.40 14.85 -10.60
N ARG A 172 -15.77 15.66 -11.60
CA ARG A 172 -17.17 15.77 -12.04
C ARG A 172 -17.61 14.49 -12.73
N THR A 173 -18.92 14.29 -12.77
CA THR A 173 -19.56 13.20 -13.51
C THR A 173 -19.03 13.15 -14.95
N ASN A 174 -18.63 11.95 -15.41
CA ASN A 174 -17.97 11.70 -16.71
C ASN A 174 -16.56 12.31 -16.91
N HIS A 175 -15.97 12.99 -15.91
CA HIS A 175 -14.54 13.27 -15.93
C HIS A 175 -13.76 12.00 -15.57
N TYR A 176 -12.52 11.95 -16.03
CA TYR A 176 -11.60 10.85 -15.81
C TYR A 176 -10.51 11.22 -14.79
N ILE A 177 -10.07 10.23 -14.05
CA ILE A 177 -8.76 10.22 -13.40
C ILE A 177 -7.88 9.18 -14.09
N CYS A 178 -6.59 9.48 -14.23
CA CYS A 178 -5.61 8.57 -14.83
C CYS A 178 -4.43 8.38 -13.88
N PHE A 179 -4.27 7.20 -13.31
CA PHE A 179 -3.20 6.88 -12.36
C PHE A 179 -2.42 5.64 -12.80
N GLU A 180 -1.10 5.70 -12.64
CA GLU A 180 -0.23 4.52 -12.68
C GLU A 180 -0.03 3.95 -11.26
N ILE A 181 0.36 2.70 -11.18
CA ILE A 181 0.70 2.02 -9.93
C ILE A 181 2.12 1.44 -10.06
N THR A 182 2.96 1.67 -9.05
CA THR A 182 4.30 1.10 -8.98
C THR A 182 4.65 0.68 -7.55
N GLU A 183 5.37 -0.42 -7.42
CA GLU A 183 5.98 -0.87 -6.14
C GLU A 183 7.45 -0.45 -6.01
N ALA A 184 7.92 0.34 -6.98
CA ALA A 184 9.31 0.79 -7.13
C ALA A 184 9.31 2.32 -7.34
N PRO A 185 9.65 3.13 -6.31
CA PRO A 185 9.71 4.58 -6.42
C PRO A 185 10.71 5.07 -7.49
N GLU A 186 11.78 4.33 -7.72
CA GLU A 186 12.79 4.63 -8.74
C GLU A 186 12.24 4.61 -10.19
N LYS A 187 11.10 3.95 -10.42
CA LYS A 187 10.42 3.89 -11.72
C LYS A 187 9.50 5.07 -11.99
N LEU A 188 9.47 6.08 -11.13
CA LEU A 188 8.55 7.22 -11.26
C LEU A 188 8.69 7.94 -12.61
N PHE A 189 9.92 8.16 -13.11
CA PHE A 189 10.12 8.81 -14.42
C PHE A 189 9.60 7.97 -15.59
N GLU A 190 9.66 6.64 -15.49
CA GLU A 190 9.07 5.72 -16.48
C GLU A 190 7.55 5.82 -16.48
N LYS A 191 6.95 5.74 -15.29
CA LYS A 191 5.50 5.82 -15.11
C LYS A 191 4.95 7.17 -15.53
N ILE A 192 5.66 8.27 -15.27
CA ILE A 192 5.29 9.62 -15.75
C ILE A 192 5.28 9.67 -17.28
N TYR A 193 6.31 9.11 -17.92
CA TYR A 193 6.39 9.07 -19.39
C TYR A 193 5.21 8.31 -19.99
N GLN A 194 4.93 7.11 -19.47
CA GLN A 194 3.80 6.28 -19.89
C GLN A 194 2.45 6.98 -19.68
N LEU A 195 2.22 7.48 -18.46
CA LEU A 195 0.98 8.15 -18.07
C LEU A 195 0.71 9.36 -18.94
N SER A 196 1.72 10.18 -19.21
CA SER A 196 1.57 11.40 -20.02
C SER A 196 1.22 11.06 -21.48
N ARG A 197 1.80 10.00 -22.03
CA ARG A 197 1.42 9.52 -23.37
C ARG A 197 -0.03 9.06 -23.41
N VAL A 198 -0.50 8.32 -22.41
CA VAL A 198 -1.88 7.80 -22.37
C VAL A 198 -2.91 8.89 -22.09
N SER A 199 -2.62 9.78 -21.14
CA SER A 199 -3.56 10.80 -20.66
C SER A 199 -3.56 12.09 -21.48
N HIS A 200 -2.50 12.37 -22.24
CA HIS A 200 -2.41 13.58 -23.06
C HIS A 200 -2.32 13.27 -24.55
N VAL A 201 -1.27 12.54 -24.97
CA VAL A 201 -0.97 12.31 -26.39
C VAL A 201 -2.01 11.42 -27.07
N LEU A 202 -2.36 10.30 -26.42
CA LEU A 202 -3.29 9.28 -26.89
C LEU A 202 -4.68 9.40 -26.26
N LYS A 203 -4.93 10.49 -25.53
CA LYS A 203 -6.19 10.73 -24.80
C LYS A 203 -7.42 10.44 -25.66
N SER A 204 -7.45 10.98 -26.87
CA SER A 204 -8.58 10.84 -27.79
C SER A 204 -8.86 9.39 -28.16
N ASP A 205 -7.82 8.57 -28.26
CA ASP A 205 -7.91 7.14 -28.59
C ASP A 205 -8.30 6.29 -27.36
N VAL A 206 -7.90 6.72 -26.15
CA VAL A 206 -8.11 5.97 -24.90
C VAL A 206 -9.49 6.25 -24.27
N ILE A 207 -9.83 7.54 -24.12
CA ILE A 207 -11.05 7.99 -23.43
C ILE A 207 -11.97 8.86 -24.29
N GLY A 208 -11.54 9.24 -25.48
CA GLY A 208 -12.32 10.09 -26.39
C GLY A 208 -11.89 11.55 -26.36
N LYS A 209 -12.07 12.22 -27.50
CA LYS A 209 -11.62 13.61 -27.72
C LYS A 209 -12.21 14.60 -26.71
N GLU A 210 -13.52 14.47 -26.46
CA GLU A 210 -14.29 15.36 -25.60
C GLU A 210 -14.17 15.05 -24.09
N ALA A 211 -13.53 13.93 -23.74
CA ALA A 211 -13.36 13.56 -22.34
C ALA A 211 -12.49 14.58 -21.60
N GLN A 212 -12.74 14.78 -20.30
CA GLN A 212 -11.95 15.66 -19.46
C GLN A 212 -11.21 14.83 -18.42
N ILE A 213 -9.96 15.19 -18.12
CA ILE A 213 -9.18 14.56 -17.06
C ILE A 213 -9.10 15.53 -15.89
N ALA A 214 -9.60 15.12 -14.73
CA ALA A 214 -9.60 15.94 -13.52
C ALA A 214 -8.25 15.88 -12.78
N ALA A 215 -7.56 14.75 -12.85
CA ALA A 215 -6.26 14.55 -12.22
C ALA A 215 -5.49 13.40 -12.86
N THR A 216 -4.17 13.49 -12.77
CA THR A 216 -3.25 12.39 -13.04
C THR A 216 -2.39 12.09 -11.82
N GLY A 217 -1.81 10.91 -11.76
CA GLY A 217 -0.85 10.63 -10.71
C GLY A 217 -0.31 9.21 -10.69
N ILE A 218 0.44 8.90 -9.65
CA ILE A 218 1.08 7.59 -9.48
C ILE A 218 0.92 7.17 -8.02
N PHE A 219 0.36 5.99 -7.81
CA PHE A 219 0.41 5.30 -6.53
C PHE A 219 1.75 4.57 -6.42
N VAL A 220 2.46 4.84 -5.35
CA VAL A 220 3.81 4.33 -5.09
C VAL A 220 3.78 3.57 -3.78
N ASN A 221 4.12 2.29 -3.85
CA ASN A 221 4.58 1.54 -2.70
C ASN A 221 6.12 1.54 -2.67
N GLY A 222 6.73 1.35 -1.50
CA GLY A 222 8.18 1.28 -1.35
C GLY A 222 8.69 1.99 -0.11
N ASP A 223 10.00 2.25 -0.07
CA ASP A 223 10.63 2.97 1.03
C ASP A 223 10.27 4.47 1.01
N GLN A 224 9.91 5.01 2.17
CA GLN A 224 9.49 6.39 2.33
C GLN A 224 10.61 7.40 1.99
N ALA A 225 11.85 7.13 2.37
CA ALA A 225 12.96 8.03 2.10
C ALA A 225 13.29 8.06 0.59
N VAL A 226 13.20 6.91 -0.08
CA VAL A 226 13.30 6.81 -1.54
C VAL A 226 12.13 7.55 -2.21
N PHE A 227 10.90 7.43 -1.69
CA PHE A 227 9.74 8.16 -2.20
C PHE A 227 9.91 9.68 -2.08
N ASP A 228 10.28 10.19 -0.89
CA ASP A 228 10.46 11.63 -0.66
C ASP A 228 11.56 12.20 -1.56
N PHE A 229 12.70 11.50 -1.67
CA PHE A 229 13.77 11.85 -2.60
C PHE A 229 13.29 11.87 -4.06
N SER A 230 12.58 10.82 -4.49
CA SER A 230 12.12 10.70 -5.87
C SER A 230 11.07 11.76 -6.21
N CYS A 231 10.21 12.15 -5.26
CA CYS A 231 9.25 13.23 -5.44
C CYS A 231 9.93 14.57 -5.72
N GLU A 232 10.98 14.90 -4.95
CA GLU A 232 11.78 16.11 -5.17
C GLU A 232 12.39 16.12 -6.57
N LYS A 233 13.02 15.00 -6.98
CA LYS A 233 13.63 14.91 -8.32
C LYS A 233 12.59 14.95 -9.45
N VAL A 234 11.43 14.32 -9.27
CA VAL A 234 10.32 14.44 -10.23
C VAL A 234 9.87 15.88 -10.35
N GLN A 235 9.72 16.60 -9.24
CA GLN A 235 9.31 18.00 -9.26
C GLN A 235 10.34 18.88 -9.98
N GLU A 236 11.64 18.72 -9.70
CA GLU A 236 12.71 19.40 -10.44
C GLU A 236 12.67 19.10 -11.95
N PHE A 237 12.44 17.82 -12.30
CA PHE A 237 12.32 17.41 -13.70
C PHE A 237 11.13 18.08 -14.38
N LEU A 238 9.95 18.09 -13.74
CA LEU A 238 8.75 18.68 -14.31
C LEU A 238 8.86 20.20 -14.47
N VAL A 239 9.55 20.89 -13.54
CA VAL A 239 9.86 22.33 -13.69
C VAL A 239 10.72 22.55 -14.93
N LYS A 240 11.83 21.79 -15.09
CA LYS A 240 12.66 21.87 -16.30
C LYS A 240 11.89 21.51 -17.57
N ALA A 241 11.01 20.50 -17.50
CA ALA A 241 10.19 20.07 -18.63
C ALA A 241 9.17 21.12 -19.06
N ALA A 242 8.63 21.91 -18.13
CA ALA A 242 7.71 23.01 -18.44
C ALA A 242 8.40 24.15 -19.20
N GLU A 243 9.70 24.34 -19.01
CA GLU A 243 10.53 25.34 -19.71
C GLU A 243 11.10 24.82 -21.04
N ASP A 244 11.00 23.50 -21.29
CA ASP A 244 11.53 22.86 -22.50
C ASP A 244 10.46 22.72 -23.58
N ASP A 245 10.68 23.35 -24.74
CA ASP A 245 9.72 23.37 -25.86
C ASP A 245 9.28 21.99 -26.37
N LYS A 246 10.12 20.96 -26.20
CA LYS A 246 9.81 19.60 -26.62
C LYS A 246 9.10 18.85 -25.51
N LEU A 247 9.67 18.83 -24.31
CA LEU A 247 9.12 18.07 -23.18
C LEU A 247 7.81 18.67 -22.68
N GLY A 248 7.66 20.01 -22.75
CA GLY A 248 6.46 20.72 -22.36
C GLY A 248 5.20 20.26 -23.09
N LYS A 249 5.35 19.74 -24.33
CA LYS A 249 4.25 19.20 -25.15
C LYS A 249 3.81 17.79 -24.75
N LEU A 250 4.55 17.11 -23.89
CA LEU A 250 4.18 15.79 -23.38
C LEU A 250 3.08 15.88 -22.32
N PHE A 251 2.95 17.03 -21.66
CA PHE A 251 2.11 17.22 -20.48
C PHE A 251 0.96 18.19 -20.74
N ASN A 252 -0.17 17.93 -20.06
CA ASN A 252 -1.21 18.94 -19.88
C ASN A 252 -1.02 19.62 -18.53
N TRP A 253 -0.43 20.80 -18.50
CA TRP A 253 -0.10 21.53 -17.28
C TRP A 253 -1.32 22.05 -16.50
N GLU A 254 -2.51 22.06 -17.11
CA GLU A 254 -3.76 22.41 -16.42
C GLU A 254 -4.27 21.26 -15.52
N VAL A 255 -3.81 20.03 -15.77
CA VAL A 255 -4.23 18.85 -15.02
C VAL A 255 -3.24 18.60 -13.88
N PRO A 256 -3.70 18.54 -12.62
CA PRO A 256 -2.82 18.29 -11.50
C PRO A 256 -2.20 16.88 -11.56
N ILE A 257 -0.94 16.78 -11.13
CA ILE A 257 -0.13 15.56 -11.10
C ILE A 257 0.21 15.27 -9.65
N PHE A 258 -0.23 14.11 -9.15
CA PHE A 258 -0.01 13.68 -7.78
C PHE A 258 0.89 12.45 -7.69
N LEU A 259 1.87 12.47 -6.80
CA LEU A 259 2.56 11.27 -6.34
C LEU A 259 1.99 10.90 -4.98
N ILE A 260 1.51 9.67 -4.86
CA ILE A 260 0.79 9.19 -3.68
C ILE A 260 1.54 8.00 -3.12
N HIS A 261 2.17 8.18 -1.96
CA HIS A 261 2.76 7.09 -1.23
C HIS A 261 1.67 6.31 -0.49
N THR A 262 1.61 5.02 -0.74
CA THR A 262 0.70 4.10 -0.09
C THR A 262 1.53 2.91 0.35
N PRO A 263 2.08 2.94 1.58
CA PRO A 263 2.89 1.85 2.10
C PRO A 263 1.97 0.64 2.28
N TYR A 264 1.81 -0.14 1.23
CA TYR A 264 1.00 -1.34 1.27
C TYR A 264 1.85 -2.38 1.99
N ARG A 265 1.53 -2.60 3.27
CA ARG A 265 1.99 -3.79 3.97
C ARG A 265 1.34 -4.96 3.26
N ASN A 266 2.12 -5.69 2.47
CA ASN A 266 1.61 -6.94 1.93
C ASN A 266 1.09 -7.77 3.13
N LEU A 267 -0.03 -8.49 2.94
CA LEU A 267 -0.70 -9.19 4.04
C LEU A 267 0.28 -10.15 4.77
N PHE A 268 1.29 -10.63 4.04
CA PHE A 268 2.37 -11.47 4.57
C PHE A 268 3.28 -10.72 5.54
N THR A 269 3.68 -9.48 5.27
CA THR A 269 4.49 -8.63 6.14
C THR A 269 3.70 -8.24 7.38
N ALA A 270 2.40 -7.94 7.24
CA ALA A 270 1.53 -7.73 8.41
C ALA A 270 1.41 -9.01 9.25
N ILE A 271 1.32 -10.19 8.61
CA ILE A 271 1.31 -11.49 9.31
C ILE A 271 2.67 -11.81 9.93
N GLU A 272 3.78 -11.47 9.28
CA GLU A 272 5.14 -11.67 9.78
C GLU A 272 5.42 -10.78 10.99
N GLU A 273 5.05 -9.49 10.94
CA GLU A 273 5.11 -8.58 12.09
C GLU A 273 4.26 -9.09 13.25
N VAL A 274 3.04 -9.56 12.98
CA VAL A 274 2.18 -10.18 14.01
C VAL A 274 2.84 -11.43 14.58
N ASN A 275 3.40 -12.30 13.74
CA ASN A 275 4.10 -13.51 14.19
C ASN A 275 5.34 -13.18 15.03
N GLN A 276 6.10 -12.15 14.66
CA GLN A 276 7.28 -11.71 15.38
C GLN A 276 6.90 -11.13 16.75
N ASN A 277 5.90 -10.24 16.79
CA ASN A 277 5.35 -9.69 18.04
C ASN A 277 4.77 -10.79 18.96
N LEU A 278 4.12 -11.81 18.37
CA LEU A 278 3.60 -12.95 19.11
C LEU A 278 4.73 -13.79 19.70
N ASN A 279 5.79 -14.04 18.93
CA ASN A 279 6.96 -14.78 19.39
C ASN A 279 7.68 -14.05 20.54
N GLU A 280 7.88 -12.74 20.42
CA GLU A 280 8.46 -11.91 21.48
C GLU A 280 7.60 -11.94 22.76
N SER A 281 6.28 -11.83 22.61
CA SER A 281 5.33 -11.93 23.73
C SER A 281 5.36 -13.32 24.39
N ILE A 282 5.49 -14.39 23.60
CA ILE A 282 5.59 -15.77 24.10
C ILE A 282 6.90 -15.96 24.87
N GLU A 283 8.02 -15.44 24.38
CA GLU A 283 9.31 -15.54 25.06
C GLU A 283 9.34 -14.70 26.36
N ALA A 284 8.71 -13.53 26.37
CA ALA A 284 8.51 -12.75 27.58
C ALA A 284 7.69 -13.54 28.62
N MET A 285 6.55 -14.11 28.23
CA MET A 285 5.72 -14.94 29.11
C MET A 285 6.47 -16.19 29.62
N ARG A 286 7.24 -16.86 28.77
CA ARG A 286 8.07 -18.00 29.18
C ARG A 286 9.10 -17.63 30.24
N SER A 287 9.70 -16.45 30.10
CA SER A 287 10.67 -15.93 31.07
C SER A 287 10.01 -15.62 32.41
N GLU A 288 8.85 -14.95 32.41
CA GLU A 288 8.07 -14.68 33.62
C GLU A 288 7.60 -15.97 34.31
N ILE A 289 7.14 -16.96 33.54
CA ILE A 289 6.71 -18.26 34.08
C ILE A 289 7.90 -18.95 34.74
N LYS A 290 9.07 -19.00 34.09
CA LYS A 290 10.29 -19.59 34.69
C LYS A 290 10.66 -18.92 36.01
N GLU A 291 10.61 -17.59 36.06
CA GLU A 291 10.92 -16.84 37.28
C GLU A 291 9.92 -17.14 38.41
N ARG A 292 8.62 -17.15 38.11
CA ARG A 292 7.57 -17.54 39.08
C ARG A 292 7.75 -18.97 39.55
N ASP A 293 8.06 -19.91 38.67
CA ASP A 293 8.29 -21.30 39.00
C ASP A 293 9.48 -21.47 39.94
N GLN A 294 10.58 -20.76 39.67
CA GLN A 294 11.77 -20.78 40.50
C GLN A 294 11.49 -20.20 41.90
N LYS A 295 10.77 -19.08 41.97
CA LYS A 295 10.33 -18.45 43.23
C LYS A 295 9.38 -19.35 44.02
N MET A 296 8.51 -20.09 43.34
CA MET A 296 7.61 -21.02 44.00
C MET A 296 8.36 -22.23 44.56
N ARG A 297 9.32 -22.79 43.80
CA ARG A 297 10.19 -23.87 44.28
C ARG A 297 11.02 -23.46 45.48
N SER A 298 11.55 -22.23 45.53
CA SER A 298 12.29 -21.76 46.71
C SER A 298 11.39 -21.63 47.93
N ARG A 299 10.18 -21.05 47.80
CA ARG A 299 9.21 -20.97 48.89
C ARG A 299 8.75 -22.33 49.41
N ILE A 300 8.60 -23.32 48.52
CA ILE A 300 8.28 -24.70 48.93
C ILE A 300 9.44 -25.29 49.75
N LYS A 301 10.69 -25.14 49.28
CA LYS A 301 11.86 -25.61 50.03
C LYS A 301 11.99 -24.98 51.42
N GLU A 302 11.76 -23.67 51.53
CA GLU A 302 11.76 -22.96 52.82
C GLU A 302 10.68 -23.50 53.77
N ARG A 303 9.46 -23.68 53.25
CA ARG A 303 8.36 -24.26 54.04
C ARG A 303 8.66 -25.68 54.49
N ASP A 304 9.19 -26.51 53.61
CA ASP A 304 9.58 -27.88 53.94
C ASP A 304 10.65 -27.92 55.03
N GLN A 305 11.65 -27.04 54.96
CA GLN A 305 12.68 -26.94 55.99
C GLN A 305 12.08 -26.50 57.34
N LYS A 306 11.18 -25.52 57.33
CA LYS A 306 10.48 -25.05 58.52
C LYS A 306 9.67 -26.19 59.16
N ILE A 307 8.83 -26.88 58.39
CA ILE A 307 8.04 -28.02 58.88
C ILE A 307 8.95 -29.11 59.47
N ARG A 308 10.06 -29.44 58.80
CA ARG A 308 11.03 -30.44 59.32
C ARG A 308 11.71 -29.99 60.62
N SER A 309 11.88 -28.68 60.83
CA SER A 309 12.41 -28.15 62.09
C SER A 309 11.37 -28.21 63.21
N GLU A 310 10.12 -27.86 62.92
CA GLU A 310 9.01 -27.93 63.88
C GLU A 310 8.75 -29.38 64.32
N ILE A 311 8.72 -30.33 63.38
CA ILE A 311 8.58 -31.78 63.70
C ILE A 311 9.72 -32.26 64.59
N ARG A 312 10.97 -31.82 64.34
CA ARG A 312 12.12 -32.19 65.18
C ARG A 312 11.98 -31.65 66.60
N ASN A 313 11.56 -30.40 66.75
CA ASN A 313 11.36 -29.78 68.06
C ASN A 313 10.28 -30.51 68.85
N ILE A 314 9.10 -30.72 68.25
CA ILE A 314 8.00 -31.49 68.85
C ILE A 314 8.47 -32.89 69.25
N SER A 315 9.21 -33.58 68.39
CA SER A 315 9.73 -34.92 68.71
C SER A 315 10.68 -34.90 69.91
N SER A 316 11.55 -33.88 70.02
CA SER A 316 12.42 -33.74 71.19
C SER A 316 11.63 -33.46 72.47
N GLU A 317 10.59 -32.62 72.40
CA GLU A 317 9.74 -32.27 73.54
C GLU A 317 8.97 -33.50 74.04
N ILE A 318 8.42 -34.30 73.11
CA ILE A 318 7.74 -35.56 73.41
C ILE A 318 8.72 -36.54 74.09
N ASN A 319 9.91 -36.72 73.53
CA ASN A 319 10.91 -37.64 74.08
C ASN A 319 11.37 -37.21 75.49
N GLN A 320 11.57 -35.91 75.70
CA GLN A 320 11.97 -35.36 77.00
C GLN A 320 10.85 -35.54 78.03
N SER A 321 9.60 -35.25 77.66
CA SER A 321 8.43 -35.45 78.53
C SER A 321 8.24 -36.93 78.91
N LEU A 322 8.38 -37.83 77.93
CA LEU A 322 8.32 -39.28 78.16
C LEU A 322 9.41 -39.75 79.12
N SER A 323 10.66 -39.29 78.93
CA SER A 323 11.77 -39.60 79.84
C SER A 323 11.46 -39.15 81.27
N THR A 324 11.01 -37.91 81.44
CA THR A 324 10.67 -37.39 82.78
C THR A 324 9.55 -38.19 83.44
N LYS A 325 8.51 -38.58 82.69
CA LYS A 325 7.43 -39.41 83.22
C LYS A 325 7.90 -40.83 83.58
N LEU A 326 8.77 -41.42 82.77
CA LEU A 326 9.37 -42.72 83.06
C LEU A 326 10.19 -42.65 84.36
N ASP A 327 11.03 -41.63 84.52
CA ASP A 327 11.81 -41.42 85.74
C ASP A 327 10.92 -41.26 86.98
N GLN A 328 9.79 -40.55 86.85
CA GLN A 328 8.80 -40.42 87.93
C GLN A 328 8.17 -41.76 88.30
N ILE A 329 7.79 -42.59 87.31
CA ILE A 329 7.21 -43.92 87.55
C ILE A 329 8.23 -44.84 88.21
N ILE A 330 9.48 -44.85 87.75
CA ILE A 330 10.57 -45.66 88.34
C ILE A 330 10.77 -45.27 89.81
N ASN A 331 10.81 -43.97 90.12
CA ASN A 331 10.94 -43.49 91.49
C ASN A 331 9.75 -43.83 92.40
N LEU A 332 8.53 -43.92 91.85
CA LEU A 332 7.35 -44.36 92.59
C LEU A 332 7.37 -45.87 92.87
N MET A 333 7.91 -46.68 91.96
CA MET A 333 8.04 -48.13 92.15
C MET A 333 9.18 -48.52 93.12
N ALA A 334 10.14 -47.63 93.35
CA ALA A 334 11.27 -47.85 94.26
C ALA A 334 10.99 -47.46 95.73
N ARG A 335 9.78 -46.97 96.03
CA ARG A 335 9.30 -46.62 97.39
C ARG A 335 8.34 -47.67 97.91
#